data_AF-A0A972X719-F1
#
_entry.id   AF-A0A972X719-F1
#
_cell.length_a   1.000
_cell.length_b   1.000
_cell.length_c   1.000
_cell.angle_alpha   90.00
_cell.angle_beta   90.00
_cell.angle_gamma   90.00
#
_symmetry.space_group_name_H-M   'P 1'
#
loop_
_entity.id
_entity.type
_entity.pdbx_description
1 polymer ?
#
loop_
_entity_poly.entity_id
_entity_poly.type
_entity_poly.pdbx_seq_one_letter_code
_entity_poly.pdbx_strand_id
1 'polypeptide(L)'
;MPTAVNLIDLGRRVHAVRTSRRLTLEQVVARAKFTVSWLSKLENGQLTPSLDGLVTLAKVLECGVEAFVVGLSVPPQYVVVRQGAGLVDPVRDDQSGYVVERLAEQWRNRAMNPSIIRLSGVGNRNRPDNHDGERFLMVLEGEVTLEYGSELIYLDTGDSIYIYAAIAHILTPNGPGPAKILSVSYDPLPVRTPANGSHARRSEGRPSKAASKAASKAASKARPAQKTRNHRATDAGRSGVSRGGRAGFRTAQARFRLAARA
;
A
#
# COMPACT_ATOMS: atom_id res chain seq x y z
N MET A 1 7.25 25.61 6.36
CA MET A 1 7.25 26.14 4.99
C MET A 1 6.11 25.47 4.23
N PRO A 2 5.08 26.19 3.78
CA PRO A 2 4.09 25.59 2.90
C PRO A 2 4.79 25.14 1.62
N THR A 3 4.41 23.97 1.10
CA THR A 3 4.93 23.42 -0.16
C THR A 3 4.52 24.36 -1.29
N ALA A 4 5.32 25.40 -1.53
CA ALA A 4 5.02 26.41 -2.53
C ALA A 4 5.14 25.75 -3.90
N VAL A 5 4.03 25.68 -4.63
CA VAL A 5 4.05 25.32 -6.05
C VAL A 5 4.90 26.36 -6.76
N ASN A 6 5.93 25.93 -7.51
CA ASN A 6 6.71 26.86 -8.31
C ASN A 6 5.84 27.42 -9.45
N LEU A 7 5.27 28.60 -9.23
CA LEU A 7 4.36 29.26 -10.19
C LEU A 7 5.04 29.62 -11.51
N ILE A 8 6.35 29.89 -11.48
CA ILE A 8 7.12 30.19 -12.70
C ILE A 8 7.20 28.94 -13.58
N ASP A 9 7.52 27.79 -12.99
CA ASP A 9 7.57 26.53 -13.73
C ASP A 9 6.18 26.05 -14.16
N LEU A 10 5.14 26.32 -13.36
CA LEU A 10 3.73 26.10 -13.77
C LEU A 10 3.39 26.90 -15.02
N GLY A 11 3.65 28.21 -14.99
CA GLY A 11 3.39 29.11 -16.12
C GLY A 11 4.15 28.69 -17.38
N ARG A 12 5.44 28.35 -17.24
CA ARG A 12 6.27 27.86 -18.35
C ARG A 12 5.70 26.60 -19.00
N ARG A 13 5.18 25.66 -18.21
CA ARG A 13 4.59 24.41 -18.73
C ARG A 13 3.27 24.66 -19.44
N VAL A 14 2.40 25.49 -18.87
CA VAL A 14 1.16 25.91 -19.53
C VAL A 14 1.46 26.57 -20.88
N HIS A 15 2.43 27.48 -20.91
CA HIS A 15 2.89 28.13 -22.13
C HIS A 15 3.39 27.12 -23.17
N ALA A 16 4.22 26.15 -22.77
CA ALA A 16 4.74 25.11 -23.65
C ALA A 16 3.63 24.21 -24.24
N VAL A 17 2.66 23.80 -23.42
CA VAL A 17 1.50 23.00 -23.86
C VAL A 17 0.63 23.78 -24.85
N ARG A 18 0.41 25.08 -24.60
CA ARG A 18 -0.35 25.95 -25.51
C ARG A 18 0.37 26.15 -26.85
N THR A 19 1.65 26.51 -26.80
CA THR A 19 2.43 26.83 -28.01
C THR A 19 2.73 25.61 -28.87
N SER A 20 2.92 24.43 -28.27
CA SER A 20 3.01 23.17 -29.02
C SER A 20 1.74 22.85 -29.82
N ARG A 21 0.58 23.36 -29.38
CA ARG A 21 -0.71 23.28 -30.10
C ARG A 21 -0.96 24.48 -31.03
N ARG A 22 0.00 25.40 -31.14
CA ARG A 22 -0.07 26.61 -31.98
C ARG A 22 -1.30 27.48 -31.66
N LEU A 23 -1.75 27.48 -30.40
CA LEU A 23 -2.89 28.27 -29.95
C LEU A 23 -2.44 29.63 -29.44
N THR A 24 -3.13 30.71 -29.81
CA THR A 24 -2.95 32.04 -29.21
C THR A 24 -3.63 32.13 -27.85
N LEU A 25 -3.36 33.19 -27.09
CA LEU A 25 -4.04 33.43 -25.81
C LEU A 25 -5.55 33.57 -26.02
N GLU A 26 -5.96 34.33 -27.04
CA GLU A 26 -7.36 34.60 -27.42
C GLU A 26 -8.10 33.30 -27.74
N GLN A 27 -7.47 32.40 -28.49
CA GLN A 27 -8.06 31.11 -28.87
C GLN A 27 -8.29 30.19 -27.66
N VAL A 28 -7.39 30.22 -26.68
CA VAL A 28 -7.56 29.43 -25.45
C VAL A 28 -8.65 30.03 -24.57
N VAL A 29 -8.61 31.34 -24.31
CA VAL A 29 -9.56 31.96 -23.38
C VAL A 29 -10.99 31.99 -23.90
N ALA A 30 -11.17 32.07 -25.23
CA ALA A 30 -12.49 31.93 -25.88
C ALA A 30 -13.17 30.58 -25.58
N ARG A 31 -12.37 29.52 -25.38
CA ARG A 31 -12.86 28.17 -25.06
C ARG A 31 -12.92 27.92 -23.54
N ALA A 32 -12.03 28.55 -22.79
CA ALA A 32 -11.86 28.33 -21.34
C ALA A 32 -12.70 29.26 -20.45
N LYS A 33 -13.37 30.28 -21.02
CA LYS A 33 -14.08 31.34 -20.28
C LYS A 33 -13.19 32.08 -19.27
N PHE A 34 -11.90 32.21 -19.58
CA PHE A 34 -10.97 33.07 -18.86
C PHE A 34 -10.81 34.42 -19.57
N THR A 35 -10.08 35.35 -18.97
CA THR A 35 -9.63 36.56 -19.66
C THR A 35 -8.21 36.36 -20.20
N VAL A 36 -7.84 37.08 -21.26
CA VAL A 36 -6.44 37.09 -21.77
C VAL A 36 -5.47 37.47 -20.65
N SER A 37 -5.86 38.44 -19.80
CA SER A 37 -5.07 38.85 -18.63
C SER A 37 -4.84 37.69 -17.64
N TRP A 38 -5.86 36.88 -17.38
CA TRP A 38 -5.75 35.72 -16.49
C TRP A 38 -4.73 34.72 -17.02
N LEU A 39 -4.82 34.34 -18.30
CA LEU A 39 -3.92 33.36 -18.90
C LEU A 39 -2.49 33.90 -19.03
N SER A 40 -2.34 35.19 -19.37
CA SER A 40 -1.03 35.85 -19.41
C SER A 40 -0.36 35.90 -18.03
N LYS A 41 -1.10 36.27 -16.98
CA LYS A 41 -0.57 36.27 -15.61
C LYS A 41 -0.20 34.87 -15.14
N LEU A 42 -0.99 33.85 -15.50
CA LEU A 42 -0.66 32.45 -15.22
C LEU A 42 0.64 32.02 -15.91
N GLU A 43 0.76 32.25 -17.23
CA GLU A 43 1.95 31.84 -18.00
C GLU A 43 3.24 32.53 -17.53
N ASN A 44 3.11 33.72 -16.94
CA ASN A 44 4.22 34.47 -16.33
C ASN A 44 4.43 34.18 -14.83
N GLY A 45 3.70 33.21 -14.24
CA GLY A 45 3.85 32.84 -12.83
C GLY A 45 3.36 33.89 -11.82
N GLN A 46 2.53 34.84 -12.27
CA GLN A 46 1.99 35.96 -11.47
C GLN A 46 0.60 35.67 -10.89
N LEU A 47 0.07 34.47 -11.13
CA LEU A 47 -1.26 34.06 -10.69
C LEU A 47 -1.23 32.62 -10.19
N THR A 48 -1.77 32.39 -8.99
CA THR A 48 -2.08 31.06 -8.49
C THR A 48 -3.45 30.64 -9.02
N PRO A 49 -3.55 29.66 -9.94
CA PRO A 49 -4.84 29.19 -10.43
C PRO A 49 -5.53 28.30 -9.39
N SER A 50 -6.87 28.25 -9.43
CA SER A 50 -7.62 27.20 -8.72
C SER A 50 -7.44 25.84 -9.41
N LEU A 51 -7.75 24.75 -8.70
CA LEU A 51 -7.76 23.41 -9.29
C LEU A 51 -8.74 23.33 -10.48
N ASP A 52 -9.95 23.88 -10.32
CA ASP A 52 -10.93 23.95 -11.40
C ASP A 52 -10.42 24.76 -12.60
N GLY A 53 -9.65 25.81 -12.33
CA GLY A 53 -8.96 26.59 -13.36
C GLY A 53 -7.98 25.75 -14.17
N LEU A 54 -7.13 24.97 -13.49
CA LEU A 54 -6.20 24.04 -14.12
C LEU A 54 -6.90 22.92 -14.89
N VAL A 55 -7.98 22.34 -14.33
CA VAL A 55 -8.78 21.29 -14.98
C VAL A 55 -9.43 21.82 -16.26
N THR A 56 -10.02 23.02 -16.20
CA THR A 56 -10.64 23.66 -17.36
C THR A 56 -9.60 23.94 -18.45
N LEU A 57 -8.44 24.46 -18.06
CA LEU A 57 -7.35 24.73 -18.98
C LEU A 57 -6.80 23.46 -19.63
N ALA A 58 -6.61 22.38 -18.87
CA ALA A 58 -6.20 21.07 -19.36
C ALA A 58 -7.19 20.52 -20.41
N LYS A 59 -8.49 20.65 -20.17
CA LYS A 59 -9.53 20.25 -21.15
C LYS A 59 -9.42 21.04 -22.45
N VAL A 60 -9.28 22.36 -22.38
CA VAL A 60 -9.17 23.23 -23.57
C VAL A 60 -7.86 22.99 -24.32
N LEU A 61 -6.79 22.69 -23.58
CA LEU A 61 -5.50 22.32 -24.12
C LEU A 61 -5.39 20.82 -24.38
N GLU A 62 -6.47 20.04 -24.36
CA GLU A 62 -6.48 18.61 -24.70
C GLU A 62 -5.31 17.83 -24.07
N CYS A 63 -5.08 18.02 -22.78
CA CYS A 63 -4.07 17.32 -22.00
C CYS A 63 -4.60 16.97 -20.61
N GLY A 64 -3.89 16.12 -19.88
CA GLY A 64 -4.16 15.92 -18.45
C GLY A 64 -3.55 17.05 -17.60
N VAL A 65 -4.10 17.28 -16.41
CA VAL A 65 -3.61 18.29 -15.45
C VAL A 65 -2.16 18.01 -15.04
N GLU A 66 -1.76 16.74 -15.04
CA GLU A 66 -0.40 16.27 -14.78
C GLU A 66 0.66 16.93 -15.67
N ALA A 67 0.31 17.31 -16.91
CA ALA A 67 1.20 18.01 -17.81
C ALA A 67 1.65 19.37 -17.23
N PHE A 68 0.82 19.98 -16.40
CA PHE A 68 1.13 21.22 -15.72
C PHE A 68 1.88 20.99 -14.41
N VAL A 69 1.48 20.00 -13.62
CA VAL A 69 1.86 19.94 -12.19
C VAL A 69 2.94 18.92 -11.80
N VAL A 70 3.23 17.91 -12.64
CA VAL A 70 4.14 16.81 -12.25
C VAL A 70 5.55 17.31 -11.94
N GLY A 71 6.04 17.09 -10.72
CA GLY A 71 7.37 17.53 -10.31
C GLY A 71 7.50 19.04 -10.04
N LEU A 72 6.38 19.79 -10.01
CA LEU A 72 6.39 21.19 -9.54
C LEU A 72 6.46 21.32 -8.02
N SER A 73 6.13 20.25 -7.31
CA SER A 73 6.33 20.17 -5.87
C SER A 73 7.75 19.69 -5.63
N VAL A 74 8.65 20.61 -5.31
CA VAL A 74 9.94 20.26 -4.70
C VAL A 74 9.63 19.83 -3.26
N PRO A 75 9.91 18.58 -2.85
CA PRO A 75 9.76 18.20 -1.46
C PRO A 75 10.62 19.11 -0.58
N PRO A 76 10.18 19.43 0.65
CA PRO A 76 11.05 20.13 1.57
C PRO A 76 12.32 19.31 1.81
N GLN A 77 13.46 19.96 2.07
CA GLN A 77 14.70 19.24 2.43
C GLN A 77 14.54 18.49 3.76
N TYR A 78 13.77 19.07 4.69
CA TYR A 78 13.43 18.46 5.97
C TYR A 78 12.06 18.95 6.46
N VAL A 79 11.42 18.17 7.32
CA VAL A 79 10.25 18.55 8.09
C VAL A 79 10.54 18.32 9.57
N VAL A 80 10.05 19.21 10.43
CA VAL A 80 10.13 19.05 11.88
C VAL A 80 8.72 18.94 12.41
N VAL A 81 8.39 17.80 13.01
CA VAL A 81 7.16 17.57 13.76
C VAL A 81 7.54 17.47 15.23
N ARG A 82 7.06 18.40 16.04
CA ARG A 82 7.29 18.38 17.48
C ARG A 82 6.39 17.32 18.12
N GLN A 83 6.77 16.83 19.28
CA GLN A 83 5.99 15.85 20.03
C GLN A 83 4.55 16.34 20.22
N GLY A 84 3.56 15.50 19.88
CA GLY A 84 2.14 15.82 19.99
C GLY A 84 1.59 16.75 18.91
N ALA A 85 2.45 17.23 17.99
CA ALA A 85 2.05 18.00 16.82
C ALA A 85 1.92 17.14 15.56
N GLY A 86 2.05 15.81 15.67
CA GLY A 86 1.79 14.90 14.57
C GLY A 86 0.30 14.88 14.21
N LEU A 87 0.00 14.45 12.98
CA LEU A 87 -1.38 14.30 12.54
C LEU A 87 -1.92 12.98 13.08
N VAL A 88 -2.91 13.04 13.97
CA VAL A 88 -3.59 11.86 14.49
C VAL A 88 -4.65 11.40 13.48
N ASP A 89 -4.56 10.14 13.06
CA ASP A 89 -5.56 9.56 12.16
C ASP A 89 -6.92 9.45 12.85
N PRO A 90 -8.04 9.59 12.11
CA PRO A 90 -9.36 9.34 12.65
C PRO A 90 -9.45 7.93 13.24
N VAL A 91 -10.17 7.80 14.37
CA VAL A 91 -10.40 6.52 15.02
C VAL A 91 -11.05 5.55 14.01
N ARG A 92 -10.42 4.39 13.80
CA ARG A 92 -10.84 3.41 12.79
C ARG A 92 -12.10 2.65 13.21
N ASP A 93 -12.31 2.51 14.51
CA ASP A 93 -13.35 1.77 15.21
C ASP A 93 -13.35 2.24 16.69
N ASP A 94 -14.51 2.53 17.27
CA ASP A 94 -14.63 3.08 18.63
C ASP A 94 -14.14 2.09 19.71
N GLN A 95 -14.10 0.80 19.39
CA GLN A 95 -13.56 -0.25 20.24
C GLN A 95 -12.09 -0.56 19.97
N SER A 96 -11.47 0.04 18.95
CA SER A 96 -10.05 -0.16 18.66
C SER A 96 -9.19 0.70 19.58
N GLY A 97 -8.29 0.05 20.33
CA GLY A 97 -7.25 0.75 21.06
C GLY A 97 -6.01 0.96 20.19
N TYR A 98 -6.19 1.41 18.95
CA TYR A 98 -5.11 1.58 17.98
C TYR A 98 -5.15 2.99 17.40
N VAL A 99 -4.26 3.85 17.90
CA VAL A 99 -4.18 5.26 17.51
C VAL A 99 -2.87 5.51 16.79
N VAL A 100 -2.93 6.08 15.58
CA VAL A 100 -1.77 6.40 14.74
C VAL A 100 -1.56 7.91 14.72
N GLU A 101 -0.37 8.35 15.07
CA GLU A 101 0.09 9.74 14.92
C GLU A 101 1.19 9.78 13.84
N ARG A 102 0.91 10.43 12.71
CA ARG A 102 1.82 10.55 11.56
C ARG A 102 2.82 11.67 11.78
N LEU A 103 4.11 11.40 11.52
CA LEU A 103 5.22 12.28 11.89
C LEU A 103 5.85 13.06 10.72
N ALA A 104 5.34 12.89 9.49
CA ALA A 104 5.94 13.52 8.31
C ALA A 104 4.89 14.01 7.29
N GLU A 105 3.71 14.42 7.74
CA GLU A 105 2.59 14.75 6.85
C GLU A 105 2.91 15.84 5.82
N GLN A 106 3.75 16.80 6.22
CA GLN A 106 4.15 17.90 5.36
C GLN A 106 5.08 17.47 4.21
N TRP A 107 5.64 16.26 4.27
CA TRP A 107 6.46 15.68 3.21
C TRP A 107 5.61 14.79 2.30
N ARG A 108 5.18 15.35 1.16
CA ARG A 108 4.42 14.62 0.13
C ARG A 108 5.34 13.69 -0.70
N ASN A 109 4.79 12.59 -1.20
CA ASN A 109 5.49 11.60 -2.03
C ASN A 109 6.78 11.04 -1.39
N ARG A 110 6.81 10.96 -0.07
CA ARG A 110 7.87 10.26 0.67
C ARG A 110 7.77 8.76 0.43
N ALA A 111 8.91 8.08 0.39
CA ALA A 111 8.96 6.62 0.36
C ALA A 111 8.54 6.03 1.71
N MET A 112 9.06 6.59 2.81
CA MET A 112 8.83 6.10 4.16
C MET A 112 7.79 6.92 4.91
N ASN A 113 6.98 6.26 5.71
CA ASN A 113 5.89 6.79 6.52
C ASN A 113 6.17 6.54 8.01
N PRO A 114 6.87 7.45 8.69
CA PRO A 114 7.08 7.35 10.13
C PRO A 114 5.82 7.74 10.91
N SER A 115 5.48 6.96 11.94
CA SER A 115 4.36 7.19 12.84
C SER A 115 4.64 6.70 14.27
N ILE A 116 3.94 7.27 15.24
CA ILE A 116 3.79 6.68 16.57
C ILE A 116 2.46 5.95 16.61
N ILE A 117 2.49 4.66 16.95
CA ILE A 117 1.31 3.86 17.22
C ILE A 117 1.16 3.77 18.73
N ARG A 118 -0.02 4.12 19.24
CA ARG A 118 -0.41 3.90 20.65
C ARG A 118 -1.43 2.77 20.70
N LEU A 119 -1.14 1.78 21.53
CA LEU A 119 -1.95 0.60 21.73
C LEU A 119 -2.60 0.61 23.11
N SER A 120 -3.87 0.26 23.18
CA SER A 120 -4.63 0.00 24.41
C SER A 120 -5.65 -1.11 24.16
N GLY A 121 -6.27 -1.66 25.21
CA GLY A 121 -7.32 -2.66 25.09
C GLY A 121 -6.97 -3.80 24.12
N VAL A 122 -7.77 -3.96 23.07
CA VAL A 122 -7.59 -5.01 22.04
C VAL A 122 -6.69 -4.61 20.87
N GLY A 123 -6.02 -3.44 20.92
CA GLY A 123 -5.18 -2.93 19.85
C GLY A 123 -5.94 -2.81 18.52
N ASN A 124 -5.37 -3.33 17.43
CA ASN A 124 -6.04 -3.41 16.11
C ASN A 124 -6.70 -4.77 15.84
N ARG A 125 -6.97 -5.61 16.86
CA ARG A 125 -7.49 -6.97 16.63
C ARG A 125 -8.78 -7.02 15.80
N ASN A 126 -9.68 -6.06 15.99
CA ASN A 126 -10.93 -5.97 15.23
C ASN A 126 -10.72 -5.63 13.74
N ARG A 127 -9.56 -5.04 13.41
CA ARG A 127 -9.20 -4.62 12.06
C ARG A 127 -7.70 -4.82 11.82
N PRO A 128 -7.28 -6.08 11.57
CA PRO A 128 -5.88 -6.40 11.26
C PRO A 128 -5.34 -5.52 10.13
N ASP A 129 -4.05 -5.23 10.18
CA ASP A 129 -3.39 -4.40 9.18
C ASP A 129 -2.65 -5.28 8.17
N ASN A 130 -2.66 -4.85 6.91
CA ASN A 130 -1.84 -5.40 5.85
C ASN A 130 -1.75 -4.42 4.70
N HIS A 131 -0.56 -4.32 4.11
CA HIS A 131 -0.34 -3.53 2.92
C HIS A 131 0.91 -4.05 2.20
N ASP A 132 0.98 -3.86 0.89
CA ASP A 132 2.21 -4.15 0.17
C ASP A 132 3.35 -3.26 0.69
N GLY A 133 4.55 -3.84 0.75
CA GLY A 133 5.75 -3.16 1.21
C GLY A 133 6.29 -3.65 2.55
N GLU A 134 6.98 -2.78 3.25
CA GLU A 134 7.86 -3.14 4.37
C GLU A 134 7.52 -2.30 5.59
N ARG A 135 7.74 -2.86 6.79
CA ARG A 135 7.47 -2.15 8.04
C ARG A 135 8.53 -2.45 9.07
N PHE A 136 9.13 -1.40 9.62
CA PHE A 136 9.96 -1.43 10.81
C PHE A 136 9.13 -1.00 12.02
N LEU A 137 9.21 -1.76 13.10
CA LEU A 137 8.55 -1.47 14.38
C LEU A 137 9.60 -1.47 15.49
N MET A 138 9.51 -0.53 16.43
CA MET A 138 10.28 -0.52 17.67
C MET A 138 9.38 -0.18 18.85
N VAL A 139 9.39 -1.00 19.90
CA VAL A 139 8.61 -0.75 21.11
C VAL A 139 9.32 0.33 21.93
N LEU A 140 8.64 1.47 22.10
CA LEU A 140 9.14 2.60 22.89
C LEU A 140 8.72 2.51 24.35
N GLU A 141 7.50 2.02 24.62
CA GLU A 141 6.92 1.89 25.96
C GLU A 141 6.00 0.67 26.01
N GLY A 142 6.03 -0.07 27.12
CA GLY A 142 5.18 -1.22 27.37
C GLY A 142 5.71 -2.51 26.73
N GLU A 143 4.80 -3.49 26.59
CA GLU A 143 5.06 -4.80 26.00
C GLU A 143 4.00 -5.03 24.92
N VAL A 144 4.40 -5.65 23.80
CA VAL A 144 3.56 -5.78 22.60
C VAL A 144 3.56 -7.23 22.15
N THR A 145 2.37 -7.74 21.82
CA THR A 145 2.22 -8.97 21.06
C THR A 145 1.91 -8.61 19.61
N LEU A 146 2.75 -9.13 18.71
CA LEU A 146 2.54 -9.11 17.27
C LEU A 146 2.04 -10.50 16.84
N GLU A 147 0.79 -10.59 16.41
CA GLU A 147 0.31 -11.75 15.65
C GLU A 147 0.63 -11.50 14.18
N TYR A 148 1.51 -12.31 13.59
CA TYR A 148 1.99 -12.16 12.21
C TYR A 148 1.68 -13.42 11.42
N GLY A 149 0.60 -13.40 10.64
CA GLY A 149 0.07 -14.61 10.02
C GLY A 149 -0.33 -15.65 11.07
N SER A 150 0.43 -16.74 11.18
CA SER A 150 0.23 -17.80 12.19
C SER A 150 1.19 -17.71 13.37
N GLU A 151 2.11 -16.76 13.37
CA GLU A 151 3.12 -16.61 14.42
C GLU A 151 2.67 -15.62 15.49
N LEU A 152 3.02 -15.91 16.74
CA LEU A 152 2.90 -15.00 17.87
C LEU A 152 4.30 -14.58 18.31
N ILE A 153 4.57 -13.28 18.25
CA ILE A 153 5.86 -12.69 18.56
C ILE A 153 5.65 -11.71 19.71
N TYR A 154 6.40 -11.89 20.79
CA TYR A 154 6.36 -11.02 21.97
C TYR A 154 7.57 -10.07 21.93
N LEU A 155 7.30 -8.78 22.11
CA LEU A 155 8.30 -7.72 22.04
C LEU A 155 8.24 -6.86 23.30
N ASP A 156 9.39 -6.70 23.96
CA ASP A 156 9.55 -5.85 25.13
C ASP A 156 9.99 -4.44 24.71
N THR A 157 9.95 -3.49 25.65
CA THR A 157 10.49 -2.14 25.41
C THR A 157 11.94 -2.20 24.96
N GLY A 158 12.24 -1.52 23.84
CA GLY A 158 13.56 -1.51 23.20
C GLY A 158 13.71 -2.54 22.07
N ASP A 159 12.85 -3.56 22.02
CA ASP A 159 12.87 -4.53 20.92
C ASP A 159 12.36 -3.90 19.63
N SER A 160 12.86 -4.44 18.51
CA SER A 160 12.43 -4.03 17.18
C SER A 160 12.27 -5.24 16.26
N ILE A 161 11.42 -5.08 15.27
CA ILE A 161 11.19 -6.08 14.23
C ILE A 161 11.02 -5.40 12.88
N TYR A 162 11.48 -6.07 11.84
CA TYR A 162 11.28 -5.68 10.45
C TYR A 162 10.50 -6.78 9.74
N ILE A 163 9.38 -6.41 9.11
CA ILE A 163 8.44 -7.36 8.51
C ILE A 163 8.07 -6.95 7.09
N TYR A 164 7.73 -7.94 6.27
CA TYR A 164 6.97 -7.71 5.04
C TYR A 164 5.51 -7.45 5.42
N ALA A 165 4.99 -6.27 5.11
CA ALA A 165 3.72 -5.80 5.66
C ALA A 165 2.48 -6.42 4.97
N ALA A 166 2.68 -7.19 3.89
CA ALA A 166 1.56 -7.81 3.17
C ALA A 166 0.96 -8.99 3.95
N ILE A 167 1.71 -9.57 4.88
CA ILE A 167 1.20 -10.56 5.81
C ILE A 167 0.36 -9.83 6.86
N ALA A 168 -0.87 -10.30 7.03
CA ALA A 168 -1.81 -9.74 7.99
C ALA A 168 -1.22 -9.77 9.40
N HIS A 169 -1.32 -8.62 10.08
CA HIS A 169 -0.74 -8.47 11.39
C HIS A 169 -1.61 -7.70 12.39
N ILE A 170 -1.57 -8.18 13.62
CA ILE A 170 -2.29 -7.64 14.76
C ILE A 170 -1.27 -7.26 15.83
N LEU A 171 -1.36 -6.02 16.31
CA LEU A 171 -0.58 -5.47 17.40
C LEU A 171 -1.51 -5.23 18.59
N THR A 172 -1.23 -5.89 19.71
CA THR A 172 -1.94 -5.68 20.97
C THR A 172 -0.96 -5.41 22.11
N PRO A 173 -1.34 -4.63 23.13
CA PRO A 173 -0.57 -4.59 24.38
C PRO A 173 -0.49 -5.99 25.00
N ASN A 174 0.66 -6.35 25.56
CA ASN A 174 0.89 -7.62 26.27
C ASN A 174 1.02 -7.44 27.80
N GLY A 175 1.05 -6.19 28.28
CA GLY A 175 1.18 -5.84 29.70
C GLY A 175 -0.09 -5.23 30.32
N PRO A 176 -0.04 -4.80 31.59
CA PRO A 176 -1.19 -4.25 32.32
C PRO A 176 -1.62 -2.85 31.86
N GLY A 177 -0.92 -2.24 30.91
CA GLY A 177 -1.13 -0.87 30.47
C GLY A 177 -1.00 -0.70 28.96
N PRO A 178 -1.14 0.55 28.47
CA PRO A 178 -0.95 0.84 27.06
C PRO A 178 0.49 0.60 26.61
N ALA A 179 0.68 0.45 25.30
CA ALA A 179 2.00 0.36 24.69
C ALA A 179 2.18 1.44 23.61
N LYS A 180 3.44 1.78 23.32
CA LYS A 180 3.80 2.78 22.31
C LYS A 180 4.88 2.22 21.38
N ILE A 181 4.68 2.38 20.08
CA ILE A 181 5.56 1.83 19.05
C ILE A 181 5.96 2.95 18.09
N LEU A 182 7.24 3.05 17.75
CA LEU A 182 7.69 3.74 16.56
C LEU A 182 7.50 2.80 15.38
N SER A 183 6.71 3.23 14.40
CA SER A 183 6.50 2.51 13.15
C SER A 183 7.08 3.32 11.99
N VAL A 184 7.76 2.64 11.08
CA VAL A 184 8.16 3.20 9.79
C VAL A 184 7.70 2.23 8.71
N SER A 185 6.67 2.60 7.95
CA SER A 185 6.23 1.80 6.81
C SER A 185 6.76 2.35 5.49
N TYR A 186 7.01 1.47 4.54
CA TYR A 186 7.27 1.79 3.14
C TYR A 186 6.19 1.12 2.31
N ASP A 187 5.43 1.91 1.56
CA ASP A 187 4.37 1.42 0.68
C ASP A 187 4.81 1.73 -0.76
N PRO A 188 5.19 0.72 -1.56
CA PRO A 188 5.56 0.96 -2.93
C PRO A 188 4.36 1.56 -3.68
N LEU A 189 4.62 2.64 -4.43
CA LEU A 189 3.58 3.21 -5.28
C LEU A 189 3.12 2.15 -6.28
N PRO A 190 1.81 2.06 -6.58
CA PRO A 190 1.32 1.15 -7.60
C PRO A 190 2.06 1.42 -8.91
N VAL A 191 2.74 0.40 -9.43
CA VAL A 191 3.41 0.47 -10.73
C VAL A 191 2.33 0.75 -11.77
N ARG A 192 2.32 1.98 -12.31
CA ARG A 192 1.46 2.30 -13.46
C ARG A 192 2.04 1.58 -14.67
N THR A 193 1.48 0.42 -15.01
CA THR A 193 1.72 -0.19 -16.32
C THR A 193 1.32 0.82 -17.39
N PRO A 194 2.18 1.11 -18.39
CA PRO A 194 1.77 1.95 -19.51
C PRO A 194 0.49 1.37 -20.10
N ALA A 195 -0.53 2.21 -20.29
CA ALA A 195 -1.71 1.81 -21.04
C ALA A 195 -1.24 1.40 -22.44
N ASN A 196 -1.21 0.08 -22.70
CA ASN A 196 -0.94 -0.44 -24.04
C ASN A 196 -1.89 0.28 -25.00
N GLY A 197 -1.32 1.03 -25.93
CA GLY A 197 -2.07 1.73 -26.97
C GLY A 197 -3.02 0.75 -27.65
N SER A 198 -4.32 0.98 -27.48
CA SER A 198 -5.36 0.29 -28.21
C SER A 198 -5.33 0.77 -29.67
N HIS A 199 -4.37 0.27 -30.44
CA HIS A 199 -4.52 0.24 -31.88
C HIS A 199 -5.75 -0.59 -32.21
N ALA A 200 -6.69 0.06 -32.90
CA ALA A 200 -7.92 -0.48 -33.41
C ALA A 200 -7.72 -1.86 -34.05
N ARG A 201 -8.21 -2.90 -33.39
CA ARG A 201 -8.57 -4.14 -34.09
C ARG A 201 -9.90 -3.89 -34.77
N ARG A 202 -9.84 -3.72 -36.09
CA ARG A 202 -10.99 -3.81 -37.00
C ARG A 202 -11.77 -5.08 -36.66
N SER A 203 -13.09 -4.93 -36.59
CA SER A 203 -14.04 -6.01 -36.46
C SER A 203 -13.97 -6.93 -37.68
N GLU A 204 -13.28 -8.06 -37.55
CA GLU A 204 -13.50 -9.21 -38.44
C GLU A 204 -14.68 -10.03 -37.88
N GLY A 205 -15.62 -10.30 -38.77
CA GLY A 205 -16.95 -10.84 -38.46
C GLY A 205 -16.90 -12.19 -37.76
N ARG A 206 -17.79 -12.34 -36.78
CA ARG A 206 -18.08 -13.60 -36.09
C ARG A 206 -18.75 -14.58 -37.08
N PRO A 207 -18.20 -15.79 -37.34
CA PRO A 207 -18.90 -16.77 -38.15
C PRO A 207 -20.12 -17.33 -37.40
N SER A 208 -21.18 -17.64 -38.15
CA SER A 208 -22.49 -18.01 -37.64
C SER A 208 -22.50 -19.35 -36.89
N LYS A 209 -23.51 -19.53 -36.02
CA LYS A 209 -23.74 -20.69 -35.13
C LYS A 209 -23.88 -22.07 -35.81
N ALA A 210 -23.70 -22.19 -37.12
CA ALA A 210 -23.80 -23.45 -37.84
C ALA A 210 -22.53 -24.32 -37.78
N ALA A 211 -21.36 -23.75 -37.45
CA ALA A 211 -20.08 -24.48 -37.49
C ALA A 211 -19.73 -25.25 -36.18
N SER A 212 -20.39 -24.99 -35.05
CA SER A 212 -20.07 -25.66 -33.77
C SER A 212 -20.72 -27.03 -33.58
N LYS A 213 -21.60 -27.46 -34.49
CA LYS A 213 -22.34 -28.74 -34.38
C LYS A 213 -21.66 -29.92 -35.07
N ALA A 214 -20.60 -29.69 -35.86
CA ALA A 214 -19.87 -30.75 -36.55
C ALA A 214 -18.71 -31.36 -35.72
N ALA A 215 -18.19 -30.63 -34.72
CA ALA A 215 -17.03 -31.07 -33.95
C ALA A 215 -17.36 -31.99 -32.76
N SER A 216 -18.61 -32.07 -32.28
CA SER A 216 -18.98 -32.92 -31.14
C SER A 216 -19.35 -34.37 -31.52
N LYS A 217 -19.41 -34.70 -32.82
CA LYS A 217 -19.82 -36.04 -33.30
C LYS A 217 -18.66 -36.96 -33.66
N ALA A 218 -17.41 -36.51 -33.56
CA ALA A 218 -16.21 -37.28 -33.92
C ALA A 218 -15.45 -37.90 -32.72
N ALA A 219 -15.83 -37.61 -31.47
CA ALA A 219 -15.09 -38.04 -30.28
C ALA A 219 -15.70 -39.26 -29.53
N SER A 220 -16.74 -39.91 -30.05
CA SER A 220 -17.42 -41.04 -29.36
C SER A 220 -17.16 -42.44 -29.94
N LYS A 221 -16.16 -42.62 -30.81
CA LYS A 221 -15.78 -43.95 -31.31
C LYS A 221 -14.28 -44.14 -31.35
N ALA A 222 -13.70 -44.60 -30.24
CA ALA A 222 -12.56 -45.51 -30.22
C ALA A 222 -12.18 -45.88 -28.78
N ARG A 223 -12.62 -47.06 -28.32
CA ARG A 223 -11.93 -47.79 -27.25
C ARG A 223 -12.23 -49.29 -27.43
N PRO A 224 -11.22 -50.14 -27.63
CA PRO A 224 -11.34 -51.54 -27.28
C PRO A 224 -10.63 -51.85 -25.96
N ALA A 225 -11.07 -52.95 -25.37
CA ALA A 225 -10.83 -53.43 -24.03
C ALA A 225 -9.72 -54.48 -23.93
N GLN A 226 -9.47 -54.90 -22.68
CA GLN A 226 -8.91 -56.17 -22.17
C GLN A 226 -7.54 -56.05 -21.48
N LYS A 227 -7.13 -56.90 -20.51
CA LYS A 227 -7.74 -57.72 -19.44
C LYS A 227 -6.54 -58.50 -18.82
N THR A 228 -6.58 -58.80 -17.50
CA THR A 228 -5.79 -59.86 -16.78
C THR A 228 -4.30 -59.59 -16.54
N ARG A 229 -3.59 -60.10 -15.51
CA ARG A 229 -3.85 -60.99 -14.35
C ARG A 229 -2.67 -60.90 -13.35
N ASN A 230 -2.95 -61.23 -12.09
CA ASN A 230 -2.13 -61.57 -10.90
C ASN A 230 -0.64 -61.96 -11.02
N HIS A 231 0.14 -61.65 -9.97
CA HIS A 231 0.76 -62.66 -9.09
C HIS A 231 1.09 -62.18 -7.65
N ARG A 232 0.74 -63.05 -6.69
CA ARG A 232 1.22 -63.28 -5.29
C ARG A 232 2.75 -63.35 -5.20
N ALA A 233 3.48 -63.37 -4.08
CA ALA A 233 3.35 -63.35 -2.60
C ALA A 233 4.81 -63.13 -2.08
N THR A 234 5.16 -62.71 -0.86
CA THR A 234 5.22 -63.33 0.49
C THR A 234 6.27 -62.48 1.24
N ASP A 235 6.50 -62.45 2.55
CA ASP A 235 5.86 -62.75 3.83
C ASP A 235 6.94 -62.39 4.90
N ALA A 236 6.51 -62.19 6.16
CA ALA A 236 7.28 -62.25 7.41
C ALA A 236 8.36 -61.16 7.70
N GLY A 237 8.43 -60.54 8.87
CA GLY A 237 7.68 -60.71 10.12
C GLY A 237 8.30 -59.87 11.25
N ARG A 238 7.43 -59.47 12.20
CA ARG A 238 7.58 -59.44 13.69
C ARG A 238 8.92 -58.96 14.32
N SER A 239 8.99 -58.25 15.44
CA SER A 239 8.04 -57.94 16.54
C SER A 239 8.80 -57.22 17.68
N GLY A 240 8.05 -56.55 18.58
CA GLY A 240 8.40 -56.35 20.00
C GLY A 240 8.70 -54.89 20.36
N VAL A 241 7.76 -54.06 20.86
CA VAL A 241 7.02 -54.05 22.14
C VAL A 241 7.90 -53.80 23.39
N SER A 242 7.70 -52.65 24.05
CA SER A 242 7.24 -52.46 25.46
C SER A 242 7.61 -51.03 25.93
N ARG A 243 6.67 -50.14 26.25
CA ARG A 243 5.89 -49.89 27.51
C ARG A 243 6.59 -49.00 28.56
N GLY A 244 5.82 -48.00 29.02
CA GLY A 244 5.97 -47.26 30.29
C GLY A 244 6.74 -45.94 30.16
N GLY A 245 6.35 -44.80 30.73
CA GLY A 245 5.28 -44.42 31.64
C GLY A 245 5.63 -43.08 32.30
N ARG A 246 4.59 -42.28 32.59
CA ARG A 246 4.49 -41.19 33.60
C ARG A 246 5.32 -39.89 33.49
N ALA A 247 4.62 -38.87 34.01
CA ALA A 247 5.07 -37.64 34.69
C ALA A 247 5.37 -36.42 33.82
N GLY A 248 4.53 -35.40 34.00
CA GLY A 248 4.77 -34.05 33.51
C GLY A 248 5.79 -33.30 34.36
N PHE A 249 6.30 -32.20 33.80
CA PHE A 249 6.89 -31.12 34.57
C PHE A 249 6.63 -29.79 33.85
N ARG A 250 6.05 -28.84 34.60
CA ARG A 250 6.04 -27.40 34.34
C ARG A 250 7.38 -26.83 34.78
N THR A 251 7.93 -25.89 34.01
CA THR A 251 8.86 -24.84 34.48
C THR A 251 8.90 -23.77 33.37
N ALA A 252 8.26 -22.60 33.48
CA ALA A 252 8.57 -21.46 34.34
C ALA A 252 10.06 -21.05 34.25
N GLN A 253 10.36 -20.08 33.38
CA GLN A 253 11.58 -19.28 33.49
C GLN A 253 11.19 -17.88 33.99
N ALA A 254 11.44 -17.65 35.27
CA ALA A 254 11.55 -16.33 35.86
C ALA A 254 13.00 -15.86 35.68
N ARG A 255 13.22 -14.64 35.15
CA ARG A 255 14.52 -13.97 35.20
C ARG A 255 14.46 -12.81 36.18
N PHE A 256 15.30 -12.93 37.20
CA PHE A 256 15.56 -11.98 38.26
C PHE A 256 16.19 -10.70 37.71
N ARG A 257 15.68 -9.54 38.14
CA ARG A 257 16.36 -8.25 38.08
C ARG A 257 17.53 -8.26 39.06
N LEU A 258 18.70 -7.79 38.63
CA LEU A 258 19.72 -7.27 39.54
C LEU A 258 19.96 -5.80 39.20
N ALA A 259 19.62 -4.94 40.17
CA ALA A 259 20.01 -3.55 40.20
C ALA A 259 21.49 -3.46 40.60
N ALA A 260 22.25 -2.62 39.90
CA ALA A 260 23.50 -2.07 40.42
C ALA A 260 23.47 -0.56 40.18
N ARG A 261 23.39 0.18 41.30
CA ARG A 261 23.72 1.59 41.40
C ARG A 261 25.25 1.74 41.34
N ALA A 262 25.73 2.63 40.48
CA ALA A 262 26.90 3.50 40.68
C ALA A 262 26.75 4.68 39.72
#